data_AF-A0A1F8SZ51-F1
#
_entry.id   AF-A0A1F8SZ51-F1
#
_cell.length_a   1.000
_cell.length_b   1.000
_cell.length_c   1.000
_cell.angle_alpha   90.00
_cell.angle_beta   90.00
_cell.angle_gamma   90.00
#
_symmetry.space_group_name_H-M   'P 1'
#
loop_
_entity.id
_entity.type
_entity.pdbx_description
1 polymer ?
#
loop_
_entity_poly.entity_id
_entity_poly.type
_entity_poly.pdbx_seq_one_letter_code
_entity_poly.pdbx_strand_id
1 'polypeptide(L)'
;MSALVPQTMYIGMNTDPYQPVEEEHRQTRQALELLVEHSFSACILTKSDLVVRDIELLKRMKDSSAGISLAFQDEEVRRIFEPHAPPNEKRIEVLLKLKKAGVGSYALICPVMPYLTDVEALIEVVAPVADTIWIYPLRMESESDRNWQNVSALLKRCFPEIAEQYREVIFTYDHPYWLDLGCKLEDARLRGGLNLRVEFGRQRSSERAKGMR
;
A
#
# COMPACT_ATOMS: atom_id res chain seq x y z
N MET A 1 8.23 -24.89 26.85
CA MET A 1 7.48 -23.97 25.95
C MET A 1 7.52 -24.60 24.57
N SER A 2 6.37 -24.86 23.94
CA SER A 2 6.35 -25.34 22.55
C SER A 2 6.91 -24.23 21.64
N ALA A 3 7.83 -24.58 20.75
CA ALA A 3 8.33 -23.64 19.75
C ALA A 3 7.16 -23.10 18.89
N LEU A 4 7.23 -21.83 18.51
CA LEU A 4 6.26 -21.23 17.59
C LEU A 4 6.31 -21.94 16.24
N VAL A 5 5.14 -22.25 15.69
CA VAL A 5 5.03 -22.79 14.33
C VAL A 5 5.41 -21.67 13.34
N PRO A 6 6.32 -21.93 12.38
CA PRO A 6 6.69 -20.92 11.40
C PRO A 6 5.47 -20.40 10.62
N GLN A 7 5.41 -19.08 10.47
CA GLN A 7 4.31 -18.36 9.82
C GLN A 7 4.85 -17.19 8.99
N THR A 8 3.97 -16.51 8.27
CA THR A 8 4.33 -15.31 7.50
C THR A 8 4.26 -14.07 8.39
N MET A 9 5.37 -13.35 8.49
CA MET A 9 5.47 -12.08 9.20
C MET A 9 5.16 -10.93 8.26
N TYR A 10 4.22 -10.07 8.65
CA TYR A 10 3.89 -8.85 7.91
C TYR A 10 4.76 -7.71 8.41
N ILE A 11 5.58 -7.15 7.53
CA ILE A 11 6.55 -6.09 7.83
C ILE A 11 6.18 -4.87 6.99
N GLY A 12 6.11 -3.71 7.64
CA GLY A 12 5.87 -2.45 6.93
C GLY A 12 4.43 -1.94 6.92
N MET A 13 3.55 -2.50 7.77
CA MET A 13 2.13 -2.12 7.83
C MET A 13 1.90 -0.73 8.44
N ASN A 14 2.71 -0.32 9.43
CA ASN A 14 2.54 0.95 10.14
C ASN A 14 3.69 1.94 9.91
N THR A 15 4.89 1.43 9.65
CA THR A 15 6.10 2.23 9.42
C THR A 15 6.90 1.59 8.30
N ASP A 16 7.59 2.40 7.50
CA ASP A 16 8.37 1.86 6.40
C ASP A 16 9.63 1.14 6.95
N PRO A 17 9.86 -0.15 6.63
CA PRO A 17 10.99 -0.90 7.14
C PRO A 17 12.29 -0.58 6.39
N TYR A 18 12.22 0.18 5.29
CA TYR A 18 13.34 0.57 4.45
C TYR A 18 13.49 2.10 4.38
N GLN A 19 13.33 2.76 5.53
CA GLN A 19 13.71 4.16 5.72
C GLN A 19 15.19 4.38 5.36
N PRO A 20 15.62 5.62 5.02
CA PRO A 20 17.00 5.87 4.58
C PRO A 20 18.09 5.30 5.51
N VAL A 21 17.87 5.31 6.82
CA VAL A 21 18.80 4.75 7.83
C VAL A 21 18.99 3.23 7.73
N GLU A 22 18.10 2.50 7.05
CA GLU A 22 18.21 1.06 6.80
C GLU A 22 19.33 0.71 5.82
N GLU A 23 19.81 1.68 5.03
CA GLU A 23 20.97 1.48 4.15
C GLU A 23 22.22 1.13 4.98
N GLU A 24 22.41 1.82 6.12
CA GLU A 24 23.53 1.63 7.03
C GLU A 24 23.24 0.56 8.10
N HIS A 25 22.10 0.65 8.78
CA HIS A 25 21.83 -0.18 9.97
C HIS A 25 21.41 -1.61 9.63
N ARG A 26 20.81 -1.83 8.45
CA ARG A 26 20.42 -3.17 7.96
C ARG A 26 19.56 -3.96 8.96
N GLN A 27 18.73 -3.28 9.76
CA GLN A 27 17.91 -3.90 10.80
C GLN A 27 16.83 -4.79 10.20
N THR A 28 16.14 -4.30 9.17
CA THR A 28 15.15 -5.10 8.44
C THR A 28 15.81 -6.31 7.82
N ARG A 29 16.98 -6.15 7.22
CA ARG A 29 17.72 -7.28 6.67
C ARG A 29 18.11 -8.32 7.73
N GLN A 30 18.66 -7.90 8.86
CA GLN A 30 19.02 -8.82 9.96
C GLN A 30 17.78 -9.59 10.46
N ALA A 31 16.62 -8.93 10.54
CA ALA A 31 15.37 -9.60 10.84
C ALA A 31 15.02 -10.65 9.76
N LEU A 32 15.14 -10.32 8.47
CA LEU A 32 14.90 -11.29 7.39
C LEU A 32 15.87 -12.47 7.44
N GLU A 33 17.15 -12.25 7.75
CA GLU A 33 18.14 -13.32 7.93
C GLU A 33 17.72 -14.29 9.05
N LEU A 34 17.23 -13.77 10.18
CA LEU A 34 16.69 -14.56 11.28
C LEU A 34 15.41 -15.32 10.89
N LEU A 35 14.51 -14.71 10.11
CA LEU A 35 13.32 -15.39 9.61
C LEU A 35 13.69 -16.58 8.72
N VAL A 36 14.70 -16.42 7.85
CA VAL A 36 15.21 -17.53 7.03
C VAL A 36 15.77 -18.66 7.89
N GLU A 37 16.57 -18.33 8.91
CA GLU A 37 17.16 -19.33 9.82
C GLU A 37 16.09 -20.19 10.51
N HIS A 38 14.96 -19.57 10.88
CA HIS A 38 13.87 -20.23 11.57
C HIS A 38 12.73 -20.69 10.66
N SER A 39 12.92 -20.68 9.33
CA SER A 39 11.91 -21.10 8.33
C SER A 39 10.59 -20.31 8.37
N PHE A 40 10.61 -19.08 8.89
CA PHE A 40 9.52 -18.13 8.77
C PHE A 40 9.52 -17.49 7.38
N SER A 41 8.39 -16.91 7.00
CA SER A 41 8.27 -16.13 5.76
C SER A 41 8.01 -14.65 6.05
N ALA A 42 8.13 -13.82 5.03
CA ALA A 42 7.89 -12.38 5.11
C ALA A 42 6.96 -11.90 4.00
N CYS A 43 6.03 -11.02 4.38
CA CYS A 43 5.26 -10.18 3.48
C CYS A 43 5.63 -8.72 3.79
N ILE A 44 6.37 -8.10 2.88
CA ILE A 44 6.95 -6.76 3.07
C ILE A 44 6.11 -5.73 2.33
N LEU A 45 5.82 -4.60 2.97
CA LEU A 45 5.28 -3.39 2.33
C LEU A 45 6.28 -2.23 2.51
N THR A 46 6.60 -1.50 1.44
CA THR A 46 7.47 -0.31 1.51
C THR A 46 7.15 0.68 0.39
N LYS A 47 7.73 1.88 0.44
CA LYS A 47 7.85 2.82 -0.69
C LYS A 47 9.26 2.83 -1.29
N SER A 48 10.22 2.19 -0.62
CA SER A 48 11.64 2.25 -0.91
C SER A 48 12.07 1.21 -1.94
N ASP A 49 13.05 1.55 -2.76
CA ASP A 49 13.72 0.61 -3.67
C ASP A 49 14.79 -0.24 -2.99
N LEU A 50 15.16 0.08 -1.76
CA LEU A 50 16.17 -0.65 -0.99
C LEU A 50 15.80 -2.12 -0.73
N VAL A 51 14.50 -2.47 -0.77
CA VAL A 51 14.02 -3.86 -0.66
C VAL A 51 14.63 -4.80 -1.71
N VAL A 52 15.05 -4.27 -2.87
CA VAL A 52 15.71 -5.04 -3.93
C VAL A 52 16.99 -5.71 -3.42
N ARG A 53 17.70 -5.11 -2.45
CA ARG A 53 18.89 -5.66 -1.79
C ARG A 53 18.64 -7.03 -1.16
N ASP A 54 17.42 -7.28 -0.71
CA ASP A 54 17.05 -8.41 0.13
C ASP A 54 16.27 -9.49 -0.64
N ILE A 55 16.17 -9.38 -1.98
CA ILE A 55 15.53 -10.37 -2.87
C ILE A 55 16.06 -11.79 -2.64
N GLU A 56 17.38 -11.96 -2.52
CA GLU A 56 17.97 -13.30 -2.33
C GLU A 56 17.62 -13.91 -0.96
N LEU A 57 17.29 -13.12 0.05
CA LEU A 57 16.75 -13.62 1.31
C LEU A 57 15.28 -14.04 1.14
N LEU A 58 14.48 -13.21 0.47
CA LEU A 58 13.08 -13.50 0.20
C LEU A 58 12.90 -14.80 -0.60
N LYS A 59 13.76 -15.06 -1.60
CA LYS A 59 13.73 -16.32 -2.38
C LYS A 59 13.97 -17.58 -1.55
N ARG A 60 14.59 -17.47 -0.38
CA ARG A 60 14.84 -18.60 0.54
C ARG A 60 13.66 -18.90 1.45
N MET A 61 12.66 -18.01 1.50
CA MET A 61 11.46 -18.16 2.30
C MET A 61 10.32 -18.73 1.45
N LYS A 62 9.51 -19.62 2.04
CA LYS A 62 8.32 -20.15 1.38
C LYS A 62 7.23 -19.08 1.30
N ASP A 63 6.61 -18.90 0.14
CA ASP A 63 5.47 -17.97 -0.07
C ASP A 63 5.76 -16.52 0.35
N SER A 64 7.03 -16.09 0.25
CA SER A 64 7.39 -14.70 0.56
C SER A 64 6.86 -13.74 -0.49
N SER A 65 6.63 -12.50 -0.06
CA SER A 65 6.23 -11.43 -0.95
C SER A 65 6.78 -10.08 -0.52
N ALA A 66 6.95 -9.20 -1.49
CA ALA A 66 7.23 -7.81 -1.24
C ALA A 66 6.33 -6.94 -2.12
N GLY A 67 5.91 -5.81 -1.59
CA GLY A 67 5.01 -4.91 -2.26
C GLY A 67 5.35 -3.46 -2.04
N ILE A 68 4.86 -2.66 -2.97
CA ILE A 68 5.15 -1.24 -3.09
C ILE A 68 3.86 -0.45 -2.91
N SER A 69 3.92 0.58 -2.06
CA SER A 69 2.81 1.53 -1.92
C SER A 69 2.95 2.75 -2.83
N LEU A 70 1.84 3.12 -3.47
CA LEU A 70 1.67 4.23 -4.38
C LEU A 70 0.35 4.92 -4.02
N ALA A 71 0.31 6.25 -4.02
CA ALA A 71 -0.93 6.99 -3.74
C ALA A 71 -1.32 7.94 -4.87
N PHE A 72 -0.36 8.38 -5.69
CA PHE A 72 -0.56 9.39 -6.72
C PHE A 72 0.15 8.97 -7.99
N GLN A 73 -0.54 9.07 -9.12
CA GLN A 73 -0.02 8.95 -10.48
C GLN A 73 0.81 10.18 -10.87
N ASP A 74 0.42 11.35 -10.38
CA ASP A 74 1.03 12.64 -10.69
C ASP A 74 2.21 12.92 -9.75
N GLU A 75 3.39 13.19 -10.33
CA GLU A 75 4.63 13.41 -9.58
C GLU A 75 4.65 14.75 -8.82
N GLU A 76 3.95 15.79 -9.30
CA GLU A 76 3.83 17.06 -8.60
C GLU A 76 2.95 16.90 -7.35
N VAL A 77 1.81 16.20 -7.48
CA VAL A 77 0.95 15.86 -6.35
C VAL A 77 1.69 14.96 -5.36
N ARG A 78 2.40 13.93 -5.85
CA ARG A 78 3.21 13.04 -5.00
C ARG A 78 4.25 13.82 -4.20
N ARG A 79 4.91 14.83 -4.76
CA ARG A 79 5.90 15.66 -4.04
C ARG A 79 5.28 16.48 -2.92
N ILE A 80 4.02 16.87 -3.04
CA ILE A 80 3.30 17.60 -1.99
C ILE A 80 3.03 16.70 -0.77
N PHE A 81 2.62 15.44 -1.00
CA PHE A 81 2.20 14.52 0.06
C PHE A 81 3.29 13.57 0.55
N GLU A 82 4.23 13.18 -0.32
CA GLU A 82 5.28 12.20 -0.04
C GLU A 82 6.68 12.69 -0.45
N PRO A 83 7.11 13.93 -0.12
CA PRO A 83 8.29 14.58 -0.73
C PRO A 83 9.58 13.75 -0.72
N HIS A 84 9.78 12.93 0.31
CA HIS A 84 10.99 12.12 0.49
C HIS A 84 10.90 10.70 -0.06
N ALA A 85 9.72 10.26 -0.49
CA ALA A 85 9.57 8.93 -1.06
C ALA A 85 10.12 8.89 -2.49
N PRO A 86 10.63 7.74 -2.97
CA PRO A 86 11.10 7.61 -4.35
C PRO A 86 10.01 7.92 -5.38
N PRO A 87 10.36 8.37 -6.59
CA PRO A 87 9.42 8.51 -7.70
C PRO A 87 8.74 7.19 -8.08
N ASN A 88 7.56 7.27 -8.69
CA ASN A 88 6.80 6.08 -9.09
C ASN A 88 7.56 5.16 -10.05
N GLU A 89 8.38 5.72 -10.94
CA GLU A 89 9.20 4.97 -11.88
C GLU A 89 10.14 4.00 -11.15
N LYS A 90 10.77 4.45 -10.06
CA LYS A 90 11.65 3.62 -9.22
C LYS A 90 10.86 2.54 -8.48
N ARG A 91 9.69 2.91 -7.97
CA ARG A 91 8.76 2.00 -7.30
C ARG A 91 8.26 0.89 -8.23
N ILE A 92 7.96 1.19 -9.49
CA ILE A 92 7.57 0.21 -10.53
C ILE A 92 8.76 -0.68 -10.92
N GLU A 93 9.97 -0.11 -11.00
CA GLU A 93 11.21 -0.87 -11.26
C GLU A 93 11.44 -1.97 -10.21
N VAL A 94 11.11 -1.71 -8.94
CA VAL A 94 11.17 -2.69 -7.85
C VAL A 94 10.23 -3.87 -8.11
N LEU A 95 8.96 -3.60 -8.44
CA LEU A 95 7.98 -4.65 -8.74
C LEU A 95 8.45 -5.52 -9.91
N LEU A 96 8.99 -4.90 -10.96
CA LEU A 96 9.57 -5.62 -12.09
C LEU A 96 10.74 -6.53 -11.67
N LYS A 97 11.63 -6.05 -10.79
CA LYS A 97 12.76 -6.85 -10.27
C LYS A 97 12.29 -8.02 -9.41
N LEU A 98 11.30 -7.81 -8.54
CA LEU A 98 10.69 -8.88 -7.74
C LEU A 98 10.07 -9.97 -8.63
N LYS A 99 9.26 -9.56 -9.61
CA LYS A 99 8.63 -10.46 -10.58
C LYS A 99 9.67 -11.27 -11.38
N LYS A 100 10.72 -10.62 -11.88
CA LYS A 100 11.83 -11.29 -12.59
C LYS A 100 12.59 -12.28 -11.71
N ALA A 101 12.69 -12.01 -10.41
CA ALA A 101 13.34 -12.88 -9.44
C ALA A 101 12.46 -14.04 -8.96
N GLY A 102 11.18 -14.07 -9.35
CA GLY A 102 10.21 -15.08 -8.92
C GLY A 102 9.73 -14.89 -7.47
N VAL A 103 9.89 -13.69 -6.90
CA VAL A 103 9.34 -13.34 -5.58
C VAL A 103 7.93 -12.79 -5.76
N GLY A 104 6.99 -13.21 -4.92
CA GLY A 104 5.62 -12.71 -4.96
C GLY A 104 5.58 -11.19 -4.84
N SER A 105 4.88 -10.53 -5.77
CA SER A 105 4.88 -9.08 -5.91
C SER A 105 3.47 -8.52 -5.78
N TYR A 106 3.31 -7.40 -5.07
CA TYR A 106 2.02 -6.72 -4.99
C TYR A 106 2.14 -5.20 -4.96
N ALA A 107 1.14 -4.51 -5.49
CA ALA A 107 1.01 -3.07 -5.36
C ALA A 107 -0.05 -2.74 -4.33
N LEU A 108 0.18 -1.68 -3.55
CA LEU A 108 -0.81 -1.09 -2.65
C LEU A 108 -1.10 0.33 -3.10
N ILE A 109 -2.28 0.54 -3.69
CA ILE A 109 -2.81 1.88 -3.98
C ILE A 109 -3.48 2.38 -2.70
N CYS A 110 -2.72 3.12 -1.88
CA CYS A 110 -3.18 3.59 -0.58
C CYS A 110 -2.38 4.81 -0.08
N PRO A 111 -3.06 5.83 0.46
CA PRO A 111 -4.51 5.97 0.44
C PRO A 111 -5.00 6.45 -0.93
N VAL A 112 -6.18 6.01 -1.38
CA VAL A 112 -6.90 6.68 -2.48
C VAL A 112 -7.43 8.00 -1.96
N MET A 113 -6.86 9.09 -2.47
CA MET A 113 -7.21 10.46 -2.13
C MET A 113 -8.22 11.00 -3.16
N PRO A 114 -9.46 11.34 -2.77
CA PRO A 114 -10.47 11.84 -3.70
C PRO A 114 -9.96 12.96 -4.61
N TYR A 115 -10.25 12.83 -5.91
CA TYR A 115 -9.87 13.80 -6.97
C TYR A 115 -8.37 13.97 -7.22
N LEU A 116 -7.50 13.44 -6.37
CA LEU A 116 -6.04 13.53 -6.49
C LEU A 116 -5.40 12.21 -6.94
N THR A 117 -6.02 11.09 -6.58
CA THR A 117 -5.61 9.75 -7.00
C THR A 117 -6.45 9.28 -8.19
N ASP A 118 -5.83 9.13 -9.34
CA ASP A 118 -6.34 8.37 -10.47
C ASP A 118 -5.95 6.90 -10.28
N VAL A 119 -6.91 6.12 -9.78
CA VAL A 119 -6.71 4.70 -9.48
C VAL A 119 -6.55 3.88 -10.77
N GLU A 120 -7.26 4.23 -11.84
CA GLU A 120 -7.21 3.50 -13.12
C GLU A 120 -5.82 3.65 -13.75
N ALA A 121 -5.28 4.89 -13.79
CA ALA A 121 -3.92 5.14 -14.26
C ALA A 121 -2.86 4.38 -13.45
N LEU A 122 -3.02 4.31 -12.12
CA LEU A 122 -2.11 3.54 -11.27
C LEU A 122 -2.21 2.02 -11.52
N ILE A 123 -3.41 1.49 -11.74
CA ILE A 123 -3.62 0.09 -12.10
C ILE A 123 -2.93 -0.23 -13.43
N GLU A 124 -3.08 0.62 -14.44
CA GLU A 124 -2.48 0.41 -15.76
C GLU A 124 -0.95 0.22 -15.68
N VAL A 125 -0.28 0.99 -14.83
CA VAL A 125 1.18 0.93 -14.70
C VAL A 125 1.67 -0.23 -13.81
N VAL A 126 0.91 -0.63 -12.79
CA VAL A 126 1.34 -1.71 -11.87
C VAL A 126 0.85 -3.11 -12.26
N ALA A 127 -0.29 -3.22 -12.94
CA ALA A 127 -0.86 -4.52 -13.35
C ALA A 127 0.10 -5.41 -14.16
N PRO A 128 0.94 -4.87 -15.06
CA PRO A 128 1.91 -5.71 -15.78
C PRO A 128 3.00 -6.31 -14.87
N VAL A 129 3.26 -5.70 -13.71
CA VAL A 129 4.43 -6.02 -12.87
C VAL A 129 4.09 -6.48 -11.45
N ALA A 130 2.84 -6.42 -11.02
CA ALA A 130 2.35 -6.91 -9.73
C ALA A 130 1.43 -8.13 -9.90
N ASP A 131 1.52 -9.09 -8.98
CA ASP A 131 0.64 -10.27 -8.97
C ASP A 131 -0.72 -10.00 -8.29
N THR A 132 -0.75 -9.01 -7.41
CA THR A 132 -1.97 -8.54 -6.72
C THR A 132 -1.93 -7.02 -6.59
N ILE A 133 -3.09 -6.36 -6.72
CA ILE A 133 -3.22 -4.92 -6.47
C ILE A 133 -4.25 -4.71 -5.37
N TRP A 134 -3.82 -4.11 -4.29
CA TRP A 134 -4.67 -3.73 -3.16
C TRP A 134 -5.05 -2.26 -3.25
N ILE A 135 -6.31 -1.92 -2.97
CA ILE A 135 -6.82 -0.57 -3.14
C ILE A 135 -7.62 -0.20 -1.89
N TYR A 136 -7.15 0.84 -1.19
CA TYR A 136 -7.71 1.29 0.08
C TYR A 136 -8.04 2.78 0.05
N PRO A 137 -9.23 3.20 0.50
CA PRO A 137 -9.67 4.58 0.45
C PRO A 137 -9.11 5.38 1.63
N LEU A 138 -8.86 6.67 1.44
CA LEU A 138 -8.76 7.57 2.59
C LEU A 138 -10.16 7.80 3.14
N ARG A 139 -10.40 7.34 4.36
CA ARG A 139 -11.62 7.63 5.12
C ARG A 139 -11.24 8.08 6.51
N MET A 140 -12.02 9.00 7.04
CA MET A 140 -11.81 9.55 8.39
C MET A 140 -13.14 9.63 9.12
N GLU A 141 -13.09 9.51 10.45
CA GLU A 141 -14.30 9.50 11.28
C GLU A 141 -14.57 10.87 11.91
N SER A 142 -13.54 11.68 12.10
CA SER A 142 -13.65 12.98 12.78
C SER A 142 -12.77 14.04 12.14
N GLU A 143 -13.31 15.25 12.04
CA GLU A 143 -12.54 16.43 11.65
C GLU A 143 -11.57 16.94 12.73
N SER A 144 -11.71 16.46 13.96
CA SER A 144 -10.74 16.73 15.00
C SER A 144 -9.47 15.86 14.87
N ASP A 145 -9.45 14.87 13.97
CA ASP A 145 -8.30 14.01 13.76
C ASP A 145 -7.09 14.81 13.26
N ARG A 146 -5.92 14.58 13.86
CA ARG A 146 -4.70 15.31 13.52
C ARG A 146 -4.25 15.07 12.08
N ASN A 147 -4.46 13.87 11.54
CA ASN A 147 -4.17 13.56 10.15
C ASN A 147 -5.10 14.35 9.23
N TRP A 148 -6.38 14.47 9.57
CA TRP A 148 -7.29 15.33 8.80
C TRP A 148 -6.84 16.78 8.82
N GLN A 149 -6.49 17.33 9.99
CA GLN A 149 -6.05 18.72 10.09
C GLN A 149 -4.84 19.01 9.19
N ASN A 150 -3.88 18.08 9.13
CA ASN A 150 -2.72 18.19 8.25
C ASN A 150 -3.13 18.12 6.76
N VAL A 151 -3.97 17.16 6.39
CA VAL A 151 -4.48 17.03 5.01
C VAL A 151 -5.28 18.25 4.60
N SER A 152 -6.21 18.72 5.44
CA SER A 152 -7.04 19.90 5.21
C SER A 152 -6.19 21.17 5.02
N ALA A 153 -5.15 21.35 5.83
CA ALA A 153 -4.23 22.48 5.69
C ALA A 153 -3.48 22.44 4.34
N LEU A 154 -3.04 21.26 3.90
CA LEU A 154 -2.42 21.08 2.58
C LEU A 154 -3.41 21.34 1.45
N LEU A 155 -4.62 20.79 1.53
CA LEU A 155 -5.67 21.01 0.53
C LEU A 155 -6.01 22.50 0.39
N LYS A 156 -6.25 23.21 1.50
CA LYS A 156 -6.54 24.65 1.46
C LYS A 156 -5.41 25.48 0.84
N ARG A 157 -4.16 25.04 0.99
CA ARG A 157 -2.98 25.74 0.46
C ARG A 157 -2.71 25.43 -1.01
N CYS A 158 -2.82 24.15 -1.39
CA CYS A 158 -2.35 23.66 -2.69
C CYS A 158 -3.48 23.33 -3.67
N PHE A 159 -4.66 23.02 -3.16
CA PHE A 159 -5.85 22.58 -3.93
C PHE A 159 -7.15 23.21 -3.39
N PRO A 160 -7.21 24.54 -3.24
CA PRO A 160 -8.36 25.21 -2.61
C PRO A 160 -9.69 24.96 -3.33
N GLU A 161 -9.65 24.69 -4.63
CA GLU A 161 -10.81 24.45 -5.49
C GLU A 161 -11.53 23.14 -5.19
N ILE A 162 -10.83 22.11 -4.69
CA ILE A 162 -11.43 20.82 -4.32
C ILE A 162 -11.59 20.63 -2.81
N ALA A 163 -11.06 21.53 -1.97
CA ALA A 163 -10.93 21.30 -0.53
C ALA A 163 -12.25 20.99 0.19
N GLU A 164 -13.35 21.69 -0.14
CA GLU A 164 -14.65 21.44 0.49
C GLU A 164 -15.30 20.15 -0.01
N GLN A 165 -15.30 19.91 -1.32
CA GLN A 165 -15.81 18.67 -1.91
C GLN A 165 -15.03 17.45 -1.39
N TYR A 166 -13.72 17.59 -1.24
CA TYR A 166 -12.86 16.55 -0.67
C TYR A 166 -13.28 16.21 0.75
N ARG A 167 -13.52 17.23 1.59
CA ARG A 167 -13.98 17.07 2.97
C ARG A 167 -15.28 16.25 3.02
N GLU A 168 -16.28 16.59 2.21
CA GLU A 168 -17.55 15.86 2.18
C GLU A 168 -17.37 14.38 1.84
N VAL A 169 -16.49 14.07 0.87
CA VAL A 169 -16.24 12.69 0.41
C VAL A 169 -15.61 11.83 1.51
N ILE A 170 -14.59 12.32 2.21
CA ILE A 170 -13.81 11.49 3.13
C ILE A 170 -14.55 11.13 4.43
N PHE A 171 -15.52 11.94 4.84
CA PHE A 171 -16.34 11.72 6.05
C PHE A 171 -17.67 11.01 5.74
N THR A 172 -18.01 10.83 4.46
CA THR A 172 -19.27 10.20 4.04
C THR A 172 -19.01 8.83 3.45
N TYR A 173 -19.43 7.78 4.17
CA TYR A 173 -19.10 6.40 3.78
C TYR A 173 -19.67 6.02 2.40
N ASP A 174 -20.96 6.31 2.24
CA ASP A 174 -21.77 5.99 1.05
C ASP A 174 -21.81 7.17 0.05
N HIS A 175 -20.77 8.03 0.06
CA HIS A 175 -20.68 9.13 -0.88
C HIS A 175 -20.66 8.60 -2.32
N PRO A 176 -21.38 9.25 -3.28
CA PRO A 176 -21.42 8.82 -4.68
C PRO A 176 -20.03 8.58 -5.31
N TYR A 177 -19.03 9.37 -4.92
CA TYR A 177 -17.63 9.18 -5.33
C TYR A 177 -17.11 7.75 -5.07
N TRP A 178 -17.31 7.22 -3.85
CA TRP A 178 -16.82 5.90 -3.47
C TRP A 178 -17.61 4.78 -4.14
N LEU A 179 -18.91 4.99 -4.33
CA LEU A 179 -19.79 4.03 -5.01
C LEU A 179 -19.42 3.92 -6.49
N ASP A 180 -19.25 5.05 -7.18
CA ASP A 180 -18.83 5.11 -8.57
C ASP A 180 -17.45 4.48 -8.79
N LEU A 181 -16.47 4.85 -7.95
CA LEU A 181 -15.13 4.24 -8.01
C LEU A 181 -15.19 2.73 -7.74
N GLY A 182 -16.01 2.28 -6.79
CA GLY A 182 -16.23 0.86 -6.52
C GLY A 182 -16.77 0.11 -7.74
N CYS A 183 -17.78 0.65 -8.42
CA CYS A 183 -18.32 0.07 -9.66
C CYS A 183 -17.25 0.00 -10.77
N LYS A 184 -16.50 1.09 -10.99
CA LYS A 184 -15.43 1.12 -12.00
C LYS A 184 -14.35 0.06 -11.76
N LEU A 185 -13.92 -0.10 -10.51
CA LEU A 185 -12.90 -1.09 -10.15
C LEU A 185 -13.41 -2.53 -10.27
N GLU A 186 -14.68 -2.78 -9.97
CA GLU A 186 -15.30 -4.08 -10.19
C GLU A 186 -15.38 -4.41 -11.69
N ASP A 187 -15.77 -3.45 -12.52
CA ASP A 187 -15.78 -3.60 -13.97
C ASP A 187 -14.36 -3.84 -14.53
N ALA A 188 -13.34 -3.16 -13.99
CA ALA A 188 -11.95 -3.38 -14.36
C ALA A 188 -11.47 -4.79 -13.97
N ARG A 189 -11.86 -5.26 -12.77
CA ARG A 189 -11.56 -6.62 -12.29
C ARG A 189 -12.14 -7.69 -13.21
N LEU A 190 -13.40 -7.52 -13.63
CA LEU A 190 -14.11 -8.47 -14.49
C LEU A 190 -13.59 -8.47 -15.93
N ARG A 191 -13.25 -7.30 -16.49
CA ARG A 191 -12.77 -7.19 -17.88
C ARG A 191 -11.30 -7.59 -18.05
N GLY A 192 -10.45 -7.25 -17.08
CA GLY A 192 -9.00 -7.39 -17.21
C GLY A 192 -8.42 -8.70 -16.67
N GLY A 193 -9.21 -9.54 -16.00
CA GLY A 193 -8.70 -10.72 -15.29
C GLY A 193 -7.70 -10.36 -14.17
N LEU A 194 -7.75 -9.11 -13.70
CA LEU A 194 -6.81 -8.56 -12.72
C LEU A 194 -7.15 -9.06 -11.31
N ASN A 195 -6.12 -9.39 -10.52
CA ASN A 195 -6.28 -9.71 -9.11
C ASN A 195 -6.34 -8.43 -8.26
N LEU A 196 -7.48 -7.73 -8.38
CA LEU A 196 -7.78 -6.53 -7.60
C LEU A 196 -8.42 -6.90 -6.25
N ARG A 197 -7.92 -6.28 -5.18
CA ARG A 197 -8.45 -6.38 -3.81
C ARG A 197 -8.87 -4.99 -3.35
N VAL A 198 -10.16 -4.70 -3.50
CA VAL A 198 -10.76 -3.39 -3.21
C VAL A 198 -11.46 -3.43 -1.86
N GLU A 199 -11.13 -2.50 -0.96
CA GLU A 199 -11.73 -2.45 0.37
C GLU A 199 -12.39 -1.09 0.65
N PHE A 200 -13.55 -0.85 0.01
CA PHE A 200 -14.33 0.38 0.17
C PHE A 200 -15.56 0.24 1.09
N GLY A 201 -15.89 -0.98 1.54
CA GLY A 201 -17.07 -1.28 2.35
C GLY A 201 -16.81 -1.23 3.87
N ARG A 202 -17.83 -0.90 4.68
CA ARG A 202 -17.69 -0.88 6.15
C ARG A 202 -17.09 -2.21 6.56
N GLN A 203 -15.84 -2.22 7.06
CA GLN A 203 -15.43 -3.34 7.88
C GLN A 203 -16.45 -3.38 9.02
N ARG A 204 -17.27 -4.43 9.09
CA ARG A 204 -17.96 -4.77 10.33
C ARG A 204 -16.86 -5.11 11.33
N SER A 205 -16.38 -4.11 12.04
CA SER A 205 -15.39 -4.17 13.11
C SER A 205 -15.89 -4.92 14.35
N SER A 206 -16.77 -5.92 14.18
CA SER A 206 -17.36 -6.72 15.26
C SER A 206 -17.38 -8.23 15.04
N GLU A 207 -16.94 -8.78 13.90
CA GLU A 207 -17.00 -10.24 13.66
C GLU A 207 -15.64 -10.96 13.68
N ARG A 208 -14.50 -10.28 13.44
CA ARG A 208 -13.17 -10.92 13.54
C ARG A 208 -12.62 -11.08 14.97
N ALA A 209 -13.21 -10.40 15.96
CA ALA A 209 -12.83 -10.57 17.38
C ALA A 209 -13.51 -11.74 18.10
N LYS A 210 -14.37 -12.52 17.42
CA LYS A 210 -15.11 -13.66 18.01
C LYS A 210 -14.73 -15.04 17.46
N GLY A 211 -13.77 -15.11 16.53
CA GLY A 211 -13.38 -16.37 15.86
C GLY A 211 -12.03 -16.98 16.31
N MET A 212 -11.35 -16.40 17.31
CA MET A 212 -10.12 -16.95 17.87
C MET A 212 -10.28 -17.13 19.38
N ARG A 213 -10.93 -18.23 19.74
CA ARG A 213 -10.75 -18.94 21.01
C ARG A 213 -10.48 -20.40 20.69
#